data_AF-A0A3D0UI02-F1
#
_entry.id   AF-A0A3D0UI02-F1
#
_cell.length_a   1.000
_cell.length_b   1.000
_cell.length_c   1.000
_cell.angle_alpha   90.00
_cell.angle_beta   90.00
_cell.angle_gamma   90.00
#
_symmetry.space_group_name_H-M   'P 1'
#
loop_
_entity.id
_entity.type
_entity.pdbx_description
1 polymer ?
#
loop_
_entity_poly.entity_id
_entity_poly.type
_entity_poly.pdbx_seq_one_letter_code
_entity_poly.pdbx_strand_id
1 'polypeptide(L)'
;MELDPKPLIDRYDLNKNSYSKQKQPEPVEEISGIEPIPPRDDQVFYDPVNMDLSGAPKRDSGSALRIIIIVALLASLALIANRFIPILTGNGDGTEALSSSIEEAVSNITNDTGQQPTITPDPAIIPGAGTLITSTSRNSALQLPTPTATRPTLPATLEQIRMRLEITERTWMRVTIDDEVVFEGLARKGDGPFEWEAAEKAQLLTGNAIGVFVTINDVELGRLGDRAQVVDETWTTTGNG
;
A
#
# COMPACT_ATOMS: atom_id res chain seq x y z
N MET A 1 18.29 -16.25 52.48
CA MET A 1 17.89 -15.37 51.37
C MET A 1 16.48 -14.92 51.66
N GLU A 2 16.36 -13.78 52.34
CA GLU A 2 15.11 -13.18 52.77
C GLU A 2 14.71 -12.18 51.67
N LEU A 3 13.72 -12.55 50.84
CA LEU A 3 13.22 -11.70 49.76
C LEU A 3 12.23 -10.71 50.38
N ASP A 4 12.67 -9.47 50.58
CA ASP A 4 11.85 -8.35 51.08
C ASP A 4 10.64 -8.11 50.15
N PRO A 5 9.39 -8.33 50.60
CA PRO A 5 8.19 -8.24 49.76
C PRO A 5 7.61 -6.81 49.74
N LYS A 6 8.43 -5.80 49.46
CA LYS A 6 7.90 -4.44 49.25
C LYS A 6 7.27 -4.32 47.86
N PRO A 7 6.06 -3.72 47.74
CA PRO A 7 5.38 -3.57 46.47
C PRO A 7 6.22 -2.71 45.51
N LEU A 8 6.22 -3.08 44.22
CA LEU A 8 6.97 -2.38 43.16
C LEU A 8 6.61 -0.90 43.01
N ILE A 9 5.41 -0.51 43.47
CA ILE A 9 4.88 0.86 43.44
C ILE A 9 5.73 1.81 44.29
N ASP A 10 6.16 1.39 45.49
CA ASP A 10 6.95 2.25 46.38
C ASP A 10 8.35 2.56 45.83
N ARG A 11 8.93 1.67 45.02
CA ARG A 11 10.22 1.91 44.35
C ARG A 11 10.11 2.91 43.21
N TYR A 12 8.96 2.96 42.54
CA TYR A 12 8.74 3.89 41.44
C TYR A 12 8.60 5.33 41.95
N ASP A 13 7.93 5.54 43.09
CA ASP A 13 7.76 6.87 43.68
C ASP A 13 9.03 7.43 44.33
N LEU A 14 9.89 6.57 44.89
CA LEU A 14 11.20 7.00 45.42
C LEU A 14 12.12 7.55 44.31
N ASN A 15 12.05 6.96 43.11
CA ASN A 15 12.88 7.36 41.99
C ASN A 15 12.45 8.73 41.43
N LYS A 16 11.15 9.05 41.38
CA LYS A 16 10.67 10.37 40.94
C LYS A 16 11.15 11.51 41.83
N ASN A 17 11.16 11.32 43.14
CA ASN A 17 11.60 12.35 44.09
C ASN A 17 13.11 12.63 44.04
N SER A 18 13.89 11.73 43.45
CA SER A 18 15.34 11.87 43.31
C SER A 18 15.74 12.80 42.16
N TYR A 19 14.95 12.86 41.07
CA TYR A 19 15.22 13.74 39.93
C TYR A 19 14.78 15.19 40.14
N SER A 20 13.84 15.44 41.06
CA SER A 20 13.39 16.81 41.35
C SER A 20 14.29 17.57 42.33
N LYS A 21 15.26 16.93 42.98
CA LYS A 21 16.07 17.55 44.05
C LYS A 21 17.46 18.04 43.63
N GLN A 22 17.88 17.87 42.37
CA GLN A 22 19.22 18.27 41.91
C GLN A 22 19.27 19.65 41.23
N LYS A 23 18.41 20.59 41.62
CA LYS A 23 18.54 21.99 41.19
C LYS A 23 18.46 22.95 42.38
N GLN A 24 19.44 22.84 43.27
CA GLN A 24 19.76 23.88 44.24
C GLN A 24 21.28 24.05 44.26
N PRO A 25 21.85 25.19 43.85
CA PRO A 25 23.25 25.47 44.15
C PRO A 25 23.40 25.65 45.67
N GLU A 26 24.34 24.93 46.27
CA GLU A 26 24.59 24.99 47.72
C GLU A 26 25.08 26.39 48.14
N PRO A 27 24.77 26.85 49.38
CA PRO A 27 25.34 28.07 49.93
C PRO A 27 26.85 27.85 50.20
N VAL A 28 27.68 28.78 49.73
CA VAL A 28 29.13 28.75 49.94
C VAL A 28 29.42 28.91 51.43
N GLU A 29 29.95 27.87 52.08
CA GLU A 29 30.46 27.97 53.45
C GLU A 29 31.74 28.82 53.48
N GLU A 30 31.69 29.91 54.22
CA GLU A 30 32.79 30.85 54.44
C GLU A 30 33.83 30.22 55.37
N ILE A 31 34.90 29.69 54.78
CA ILE A 31 36.04 29.12 55.49
C ILE A 31 36.84 30.26 56.15
N SER A 32 36.59 30.48 57.44
CA SER A 32 37.38 31.38 58.27
C SER A 32 38.75 30.76 58.57
N GLY A 33 39.81 31.42 58.12
CA GLY A 33 41.18 31.20 58.61
C GLY A 33 42.12 30.43 57.68
N ILE A 34 42.58 31.09 56.62
CA ILE A 34 43.84 30.76 55.93
C ILE A 34 44.51 32.09 55.56
N GLU A 35 45.79 32.25 55.90
CA GLU A 35 46.59 33.42 55.51
C GLU A 35 46.49 33.68 53.99
N PRO A 36 46.46 34.95 53.54
CA PRO A 36 46.41 35.24 52.12
C PRO A 36 47.66 34.71 51.43
N ILE A 37 47.47 33.70 50.57
CA ILE A 37 48.50 33.17 49.68
C ILE A 37 48.96 34.35 48.79
N PRO A 38 50.28 34.61 48.66
CA PRO A 38 50.74 35.64 47.73
C PRO A 38 50.27 35.33 46.31
N PRO A 39 49.87 36.34 45.52
CA PRO A 39 49.41 36.11 44.16
C PRO A 39 50.52 35.41 43.38
N ARG A 40 50.17 34.26 42.78
CA ARG A 40 51.09 33.56 41.88
C ARG A 40 50.90 34.13 40.49
N ASP A 41 51.91 34.82 39.98
CA ASP A 41 51.93 35.47 38.66
C ASP A 41 51.94 34.48 37.47
N ASP A 42 51.86 33.16 37.73
CA ASP A 42 51.92 32.11 36.73
C ASP A 42 50.54 31.57 36.30
N GLN A 43 49.44 32.07 36.88
CA GLN A 43 48.11 31.77 36.38
C GLN A 43 47.77 32.69 35.22
N VAL A 44 47.70 32.11 34.02
CA VAL A 44 47.02 32.70 32.87
C VAL A 44 45.58 32.93 33.28
N PHE A 45 45.27 34.16 33.69
CA PHE A 45 43.91 34.61 33.93
C PHE A 45 43.12 34.38 32.65
N TYR A 46 42.24 33.38 32.67
CA TYR A 46 41.19 33.31 31.67
C TYR A 46 40.23 34.44 31.98
N ASP A 47 40.47 35.60 31.36
CA ASP A 47 39.48 36.65 31.24
C ASP A 47 38.34 36.08 30.38
N PRO A 48 37.15 35.80 30.94
CA PRO A 48 36.05 35.28 30.15
C PRO A 48 35.56 36.41 29.25
N VAL A 49 36.18 36.52 28.08
CA VAL A 49 35.65 37.31 26.98
C VAL A 49 34.23 36.78 26.71
N ASN A 50 33.22 37.59 27.01
CA ASN A 50 31.86 37.38 26.53
C ASN A 50 31.90 37.41 25.00
N MET A 51 32.16 36.27 24.37
CA MET A 51 31.94 36.09 22.95
C MET A 51 30.44 36.12 22.71
N ASP A 52 29.91 37.24 22.23
CA ASP A 52 28.66 37.24 21.50
C ASP A 52 28.88 36.42 20.22
N LEU A 53 28.66 35.12 20.33
CA LEU A 53 28.44 34.24 19.21
C LEU A 53 27.16 34.73 18.53
N SER A 54 27.34 35.61 17.55
CA SER A 54 26.38 35.87 16.49
C SER A 54 26.21 34.58 15.69
N GLY A 55 25.48 33.64 16.28
CA GLY A 55 25.14 32.37 15.68
C GLY A 55 24.27 32.65 14.47
N ALA A 56 24.79 32.34 13.29
CA ALA A 56 23.97 32.15 12.10
C ALA A 56 22.75 31.28 12.48
N PRO A 57 21.54 31.60 11.96
CA PRO A 57 20.34 30.88 12.36
C PRO A 57 20.54 29.39 12.04
N LYS A 58 20.59 28.56 13.08
CA LYS A 58 20.43 27.12 12.96
C LYS A 58 19.12 26.90 12.22
N ARG A 59 19.19 26.56 10.93
CA ARG A 59 18.05 26.07 10.16
C ARG A 59 17.58 24.80 10.87
N ASP A 60 16.47 24.96 11.58
CA ASP A 60 15.81 23.89 12.30
C ASP A 60 15.31 22.87 11.26
N SER A 61 16.08 21.80 11.04
CA SER A 61 15.81 20.79 10.01
C SER A 61 14.45 20.10 10.20
N GLY A 62 13.86 20.19 11.41
CA GLY A 62 12.50 19.75 11.68
C GLY A 62 11.42 20.63 11.04
N SER A 63 11.67 21.93 10.87
CA SER A 63 10.71 22.85 10.24
C SER A 63 10.68 22.70 8.72
N ALA A 64 11.84 22.50 8.09
CA ALA A 64 11.92 22.25 6.65
C ALA A 64 11.27 20.92 6.26
N LEU A 65 11.50 19.86 7.04
CA LEU A 65 10.87 18.56 6.81
C LEU A 65 9.33 18.64 6.94
N ARG A 66 8.82 19.34 7.97
CA ARG A 66 7.37 19.55 8.14
C ARG A 66 6.76 20.33 6.99
N ILE A 67 7.43 21.37 6.49
CA ILE A 67 6.97 22.11 5.31
C ILE A 67 6.94 21.20 4.08
N ILE A 68 7.97 20.38 3.86
CA ILE A 68 8.01 19.43 2.74
C ILE A 68 6.86 18.43 2.86
N ILE A 69 6.59 17.88 4.05
CA ILE A 69 5.49 16.95 4.29
C ILE A 69 4.14 17.64 4.04
N ILE A 70 3.93 18.85 4.56
CA ILE A 70 2.69 19.60 4.34
C ILE A 70 2.49 19.90 2.85
N VAL A 71 3.54 20.31 2.15
CA VAL A 71 3.48 20.58 0.70
C VAL A 71 3.18 19.30 -0.08
N ALA A 72 3.79 18.18 0.30
CA ALA A 72 3.52 16.88 -0.34
C ALA A 72 2.07 16.41 -0.11
N LEU A 73 1.52 16.59 1.09
CA LEU A 73 0.12 16.28 1.41
C LEU A 73 -0.87 17.18 0.67
N LEU A 74 -0.55 18.46 0.50
CA LEU A 74 -1.39 19.37 -0.29
C LEU A 74 -1.33 19.03 -1.78
N ALA A 75 -0.15 18.65 -2.29
CA ALA A 75 0.03 18.24 -3.68
C ALA A 75 -0.71 16.92 -3.98
N SER A 76 -0.66 15.94 -3.08
CA SER A 76 -1.41 14.68 -3.24
C SER A 76 -2.92 14.92 -3.21
N LEU A 77 -3.40 15.77 -2.30
CA LEU A 77 -4.82 16.15 -2.23
C LEU A 77 -5.27 16.88 -3.51
N ALA A 78 -4.43 17.76 -4.07
CA ALA A 78 -4.72 18.45 -5.32
C ALA A 78 -4.74 17.49 -6.54
N LEU A 79 -3.86 16.48 -6.59
CA LEU A 79 -3.85 15.47 -7.65
C LEU A 79 -5.08 14.56 -7.58
N ILE A 80 -5.49 14.18 -6.38
CA ILE A 80 -6.74 13.42 -6.16
C ILE A 80 -7.93 14.29 -6.62
N ALA A 81 -8.03 15.53 -6.15
CA ALA A 81 -9.11 16.43 -6.57
C ALA A 81 -9.14 16.62 -8.10
N ASN A 82 -8.00 16.89 -8.75
CA ASN A 82 -7.93 17.06 -10.20
C ASN A 82 -8.31 15.78 -10.99
N ARG A 83 -8.17 14.59 -10.38
CA ARG A 83 -8.56 13.31 -10.99
C ARG A 83 -10.06 13.00 -10.81
N PHE A 84 -10.71 13.54 -9.77
CA PHE A 84 -12.13 13.26 -9.47
C PHE A 84 -13.10 14.43 -9.75
N ILE A 85 -12.62 15.66 -9.97
CA ILE A 85 -13.43 16.80 -10.44
C ILE A 85 -14.20 16.49 -11.75
N PRO A 86 -13.63 15.84 -12.79
CA PRO A 86 -14.37 15.58 -14.03
C PRO A 86 -15.56 14.60 -13.87
N ILE A 87 -15.66 13.88 -12.74
CA ILE A 87 -16.78 12.97 -12.45
C ILE A 87 -17.97 13.75 -11.84
N LEU A 88 -17.72 14.89 -11.20
CA LEU A 88 -18.75 15.72 -10.55
C LEU A 88 -19.20 16.91 -11.41
N THR A 89 -18.31 17.48 -12.23
CA THR A 89 -18.67 18.46 -13.27
C THR A 89 -18.67 17.73 -14.61
N GLY A 90 -19.76 17.00 -14.90
CA GLY A 90 -19.90 16.25 -16.13
C GLY A 90 -19.61 17.13 -17.35
N ASN A 91 -18.54 16.78 -18.07
CA ASN A 91 -18.25 17.18 -19.45
C ASN A 91 -17.03 16.34 -19.92
N GLY A 92 -17.30 15.12 -20.41
CA GLY A 92 -16.32 14.29 -21.09
C GLY A 92 -16.40 12.80 -20.76
N ASP A 93 -17.51 12.13 -21.09
CA ASP A 93 -17.63 10.65 -20.94
C ASP A 93 -17.00 9.87 -22.11
N GLY A 94 -16.34 10.54 -23.06
CA GLY A 94 -15.72 9.89 -24.23
C GLY A 94 -16.68 9.52 -25.37
N THR A 95 -17.97 9.83 -25.28
CA THR A 95 -18.95 9.62 -26.37
C THR A 95 -18.66 10.41 -27.65
N GLU A 96 -17.96 11.53 -27.56
CA GLU A 96 -17.55 12.33 -28.73
C GLU A 96 -16.57 11.58 -29.67
N ALA A 97 -15.78 10.62 -29.13
CA ALA A 97 -14.90 9.77 -29.94
C ALA A 97 -15.64 8.62 -30.64
N LEU A 98 -16.82 8.24 -30.13
CA LEU A 98 -17.70 7.22 -30.75
C LEU A 98 -18.51 7.81 -31.90
N SER A 99 -18.97 9.06 -31.78
CA SER A 99 -19.76 9.73 -32.82
C SER A 99 -18.95 9.97 -34.10
N SER A 100 -17.69 10.39 -33.96
CA SER A 100 -16.79 10.67 -35.10
C SER A 100 -16.37 9.39 -35.86
N SER A 101 -16.20 8.26 -35.17
CA SER A 101 -15.82 6.99 -35.80
C SER A 101 -17.00 6.27 -36.49
N ILE A 102 -18.24 6.52 -36.04
CA ILE A 102 -19.46 6.01 -36.70
C ILE A 102 -19.74 6.78 -38.00
N GLU A 103 -19.55 8.09 -38.04
CA GLU A 103 -19.72 8.88 -39.27
C GLU A 103 -18.68 8.56 -40.34
N GLU A 104 -17.43 8.28 -39.94
CA GLU A 104 -16.35 7.87 -40.86
C GLU A 104 -16.60 6.46 -41.46
N ALA A 105 -17.16 5.53 -40.67
CA ALA A 105 -17.54 4.20 -41.14
C ALA A 105 -18.73 4.23 -42.14
N VAL A 106 -19.69 5.13 -41.94
CA VAL A 106 -20.85 5.29 -42.84
C VAL A 106 -20.46 5.94 -44.18
N SER A 107 -19.47 6.84 -44.19
CA SER A 107 -18.93 7.42 -45.43
C SER A 107 -18.18 6.39 -46.29
N ASN A 108 -17.49 5.44 -45.66
CA ASN A 108 -16.78 4.37 -46.35
C ASN A 108 -17.71 3.33 -47.00
N ILE A 109 -18.91 3.12 -46.43
CA ILE A 109 -19.94 2.24 -47.01
C ILE A 109 -20.64 2.91 -48.21
N THR A 110 -20.75 4.24 -48.20
CA THR A 110 -21.45 4.98 -49.28
C THR A 110 -20.63 5.09 -50.57
N ASN A 111 -19.30 4.95 -50.49
CA ASN A 111 -18.41 5.07 -51.65
C ASN A 111 -18.11 3.74 -52.37
N ASP A 112 -18.64 2.59 -51.92
CA ASP A 112 -18.43 1.29 -52.55
C ASP A 112 -19.72 0.70 -53.15
N THR A 113 -20.46 1.51 -53.91
CA THR A 113 -21.52 0.97 -54.79
C THR A 113 -20.89 0.52 -56.09
N GLY A 114 -20.17 -0.60 -56.01
CA GLY A 114 -19.40 -1.16 -57.10
C GLY A 114 -19.61 -2.64 -57.38
N GLN A 115 -20.35 -3.43 -56.57
CA GLN A 115 -20.72 -4.81 -56.93
C GLN A 115 -22.07 -5.26 -56.33
N GLN A 116 -22.98 -5.59 -57.23
CA GLN A 116 -24.31 -6.14 -56.96
C GLN A 116 -24.27 -7.69 -56.99
N PRO A 117 -24.66 -8.39 -55.92
CA PRO A 117 -25.15 -9.75 -56.03
C PRO A 117 -26.67 -9.75 -56.28
N THR A 118 -27.05 -10.36 -57.40
CA THR A 118 -28.42 -10.63 -57.88
C THR A 118 -29.29 -11.36 -56.86
N ILE A 119 -30.49 -10.84 -56.60
CA ILE A 119 -31.57 -11.55 -55.89
C ILE A 119 -32.60 -12.08 -56.90
N THR A 120 -32.88 -13.38 -56.87
CA THR A 120 -34.05 -14.01 -57.52
C THR A 120 -35.11 -14.25 -56.44
N PRO A 121 -36.40 -13.87 -56.64
CA PRO A 121 -37.45 -14.10 -55.66
C PRO A 121 -38.28 -15.36 -55.96
N ASP A 122 -38.62 -16.17 -54.94
CA ASP A 122 -39.96 -16.76 -54.69
C ASP A 122 -40.00 -17.53 -53.33
N PRO A 123 -41.17 -17.96 -52.77
CA PRO A 123 -42.00 -17.17 -51.86
C PRO A 123 -42.26 -17.83 -50.47
N ALA A 124 -42.76 -16.98 -49.56
CA ALA A 124 -43.60 -17.20 -48.35
C ALA A 124 -43.78 -18.62 -47.75
N ILE A 125 -43.56 -18.74 -46.42
CA ILE A 125 -44.59 -18.85 -45.35
C ILE A 125 -43.90 -18.81 -43.96
N ILE A 126 -44.42 -17.96 -43.07
CA ILE A 126 -44.12 -17.68 -41.64
C ILE A 126 -44.89 -18.75 -40.81
N PRO A 127 -44.48 -19.29 -39.61
CA PRO A 127 -44.26 -18.49 -38.39
C PRO A 127 -43.36 -19.03 -37.25
N GLY A 128 -42.78 -18.10 -36.50
CA GLY A 128 -42.64 -18.23 -35.05
C GLY A 128 -41.36 -18.89 -34.52
N ALA A 129 -40.49 -18.07 -33.91
CA ALA A 129 -39.77 -18.43 -32.68
C ALA A 129 -39.11 -17.17 -32.12
N GLY A 130 -39.64 -16.64 -31.03
CA GLY A 130 -38.81 -15.91 -30.08
C GLY A 130 -37.75 -16.90 -29.59
N THR A 131 -36.51 -16.74 -30.02
CA THR A 131 -35.40 -17.55 -29.52
C THR A 131 -34.49 -16.64 -28.74
N LEU A 132 -34.61 -16.77 -27.42
CA LEU A 132 -33.64 -16.34 -26.43
C LEU A 132 -32.24 -16.65 -26.95
N ILE A 133 -31.38 -15.64 -27.05
CA ILE A 133 -29.94 -15.83 -27.25
C ILE A 133 -29.41 -16.62 -26.04
N THR A 134 -29.27 -17.92 -26.22
CA THR A 134 -28.66 -18.84 -25.27
C THR A 134 -27.15 -18.71 -25.39
N SER A 135 -26.49 -18.60 -24.23
CA SER A 135 -25.03 -18.63 -24.09
C SER A 135 -24.44 -19.75 -24.95
N THR A 136 -23.55 -19.40 -25.88
CA THR A 136 -22.81 -20.41 -26.65
C THR A 136 -21.71 -20.97 -25.76
N SER A 137 -22.04 -21.99 -24.98
CA SER A 137 -21.09 -22.84 -24.26
C SER A 137 -20.26 -23.67 -25.24
N ARG A 138 -19.34 -23.05 -25.98
CA ARG A 138 -18.28 -23.73 -26.75
C ARG A 138 -16.98 -23.77 -25.95
N ASN A 139 -17.05 -24.31 -24.74
CA ASN A 139 -15.86 -24.78 -24.01
C ASN A 139 -16.26 -25.86 -23.00
N SER A 140 -16.80 -26.97 -23.52
CA SER A 140 -16.86 -28.23 -22.77
C SER A 140 -15.84 -29.16 -23.41
N ALA A 141 -14.56 -28.89 -23.14
CA ALA A 141 -13.55 -29.94 -23.26
C ALA A 141 -13.76 -30.90 -22.09
N LEU A 142 -13.81 -32.19 -22.39
CA LEU A 142 -13.85 -33.28 -21.41
C LEU A 142 -12.71 -33.07 -20.39
N GLN A 143 -13.05 -32.57 -19.20
CA GLN A 143 -12.10 -32.43 -18.10
C GLN A 143 -11.78 -33.83 -17.60
N LEU A 144 -10.61 -34.34 -17.98
CA LEU A 144 -9.94 -35.38 -17.21
C LEU A 144 -9.73 -34.80 -15.80
N PRO A 145 -9.97 -35.54 -14.70
CA PRO A 145 -9.70 -35.02 -13.36
C PRO A 145 -8.22 -34.65 -13.27
N THR A 146 -7.93 -33.36 -13.38
CA THR A 146 -6.63 -32.80 -13.01
C THR A 146 -6.41 -33.17 -11.55
N PRO A 147 -5.25 -33.73 -11.15
CA PRO A 147 -4.97 -33.94 -9.75
C PRO A 147 -5.10 -32.59 -9.05
N THR A 148 -6.07 -32.49 -8.15
CA THR A 148 -6.19 -31.34 -7.24
C THR A 148 -4.87 -31.25 -6.51
N ALA A 149 -4.06 -30.24 -6.84
CA ALA A 149 -2.89 -29.93 -6.03
C ALA A 149 -3.41 -29.67 -4.62
N THR A 150 -3.08 -30.56 -3.70
CA THR A 150 -3.42 -30.38 -2.28
C THR A 150 -2.64 -29.17 -1.81
N ARG A 151 -3.31 -28.01 -1.77
CA ARG A 151 -2.74 -26.80 -1.21
C ARG A 151 -2.41 -27.09 0.26
N PRO A 152 -1.20 -26.77 0.73
CA PRO A 152 -0.87 -26.94 2.13
C PRO A 152 -1.84 -26.13 2.98
N THR A 153 -2.25 -26.72 4.11
CA THR A 153 -3.14 -26.05 5.05
C THR A 153 -2.37 -24.95 5.76
N LEU A 154 -2.95 -23.76 5.82
CA LEU A 154 -2.41 -22.65 6.59
C LEU A 154 -2.47 -22.97 8.10
N PRO A 155 -1.57 -22.40 8.91
CA PRO A 155 -1.66 -22.51 10.37
C PRO A 155 -3.04 -22.11 10.89
N ALA A 156 -3.54 -22.81 11.91
CA ALA A 156 -4.87 -22.58 12.48
C ALA A 156 -5.02 -21.20 13.15
N THR A 157 -3.91 -20.58 13.53
CA THR A 157 -3.85 -19.23 14.11
C THR A 157 -2.89 -18.39 13.28
N LEU A 158 -3.41 -17.35 12.64
CA LEU A 158 -2.64 -16.33 11.95
C LEU A 158 -2.88 -15.03 12.72
N GLU A 159 -1.88 -14.53 13.45
CA GLU A 159 -1.96 -13.22 14.14
C GLU A 159 -1.85 -12.06 13.14
N GLN A 160 -1.13 -12.30 12.05
CA GLN A 160 -0.86 -11.37 10.96
C GLN A 160 -0.67 -12.18 9.67
N ILE A 161 -0.89 -11.58 8.50
CA ILE A 161 -0.75 -12.24 7.19
C ILE A 161 0.39 -11.57 6.43
N ARG A 162 1.53 -12.24 6.27
CA ARG A 162 2.60 -11.86 5.35
C ARG A 162 2.36 -12.53 4.01
N MET A 163 1.99 -11.76 3.00
CA MET A 163 1.79 -12.22 1.64
C MET A 163 3.01 -11.90 0.78
N ARG A 164 3.54 -12.91 0.09
CA ARG A 164 4.56 -12.75 -0.95
C ARG A 164 4.07 -13.37 -2.26
N LEU A 165 4.21 -12.62 -3.35
CA LEU A 165 3.87 -13.08 -4.69
C LEU A 165 5.11 -13.19 -5.57
N GLU A 166 5.21 -14.31 -6.29
CA GLU A 166 6.16 -14.47 -7.39
C GLU A 166 5.40 -14.57 -8.72
N ILE A 167 5.77 -13.69 -9.66
CA ILE A 167 5.10 -13.57 -10.95
C ILE A 167 5.98 -14.17 -12.04
N THR A 168 5.46 -15.19 -12.72
CA THR A 168 6.15 -15.93 -13.78
C THR A 168 5.59 -15.66 -15.17
N GLU A 169 4.30 -15.33 -15.28
CA GLU A 169 3.65 -14.89 -16.53
C GLU A 169 2.98 -13.52 -16.36
N ARG A 170 2.76 -12.84 -17.49
CA ARG A 170 2.04 -11.56 -17.50
C ARG A 170 0.58 -11.78 -17.05
N THR A 171 0.15 -11.02 -16.06
CA THR A 171 -1.23 -11.04 -15.55
C THR A 171 -1.66 -9.66 -15.07
N TRP A 172 -2.95 -9.36 -15.17
CA TRP A 172 -3.53 -8.26 -14.39
C TRP A 172 -3.82 -8.79 -12.99
N MET A 173 -3.48 -8.03 -11.95
CA MET A 173 -3.84 -8.37 -10.59
C MET A 173 -4.22 -7.13 -9.78
N ARG A 174 -5.01 -7.38 -8.74
CA ARG A 174 -5.34 -6.43 -7.68
C ARG A 174 -5.08 -7.09 -6.33
N VAL A 175 -4.35 -6.37 -5.47
CA VAL A 175 -4.04 -6.79 -4.11
C VAL A 175 -4.68 -5.79 -3.17
N THR A 176 -5.48 -6.31 -2.24
CA THR A 176 -6.14 -5.53 -1.19
C THR A 176 -5.65 -6.02 0.16
N ILE A 177 -5.17 -5.12 1.00
CA ILE A 177 -4.67 -5.37 2.35
C ILE A 177 -5.52 -4.54 3.30
N ASP A 178 -6.18 -5.19 4.26
CA ASP A 178 -7.04 -4.54 5.26
C ASP A 178 -8.01 -3.52 4.64
N ASP A 179 -8.69 -3.92 3.57
CA ASP A 179 -9.64 -3.12 2.77
C ASP A 179 -9.03 -1.95 1.96
N GLU A 180 -7.71 -1.82 1.92
CA GLU A 180 -6.99 -0.86 1.08
C GLU A 180 -6.34 -1.54 -0.14
N VAL A 181 -6.57 -1.02 -1.34
CA VAL A 181 -5.93 -1.52 -2.57
C VAL A 181 -4.48 -1.03 -2.62
N VAL A 182 -3.54 -1.92 -2.31
CA VAL A 182 -2.10 -1.61 -2.31
C VAL A 182 -1.45 -1.78 -3.68
N PHE A 183 -2.09 -2.55 -4.57
CA PHE A 183 -1.64 -2.73 -5.94
C PHE A 183 -2.83 -3.02 -6.85
N GLU A 184 -2.86 -2.35 -8.01
CA GLU A 184 -3.78 -2.70 -9.09
C GLU A 184 -3.09 -2.42 -10.42
N GLY A 185 -2.95 -3.45 -11.26
CA GLY A 185 -2.32 -3.27 -12.56
C GLY A 185 -1.80 -4.54 -13.19
N LEU A 186 -1.06 -4.34 -14.28
CA LEU A 186 -0.42 -5.42 -15.02
C LEU A 186 0.94 -5.74 -14.39
N ALA A 187 1.11 -6.97 -13.92
CA ALA A 187 2.37 -7.49 -13.41
C ALA A 187 3.00 -8.48 -14.39
N ARG A 188 4.33 -8.50 -14.42
CA ARG A 188 5.17 -9.34 -15.27
C ARG A 188 6.32 -9.90 -14.45
N LYS A 189 6.98 -10.91 -15.01
CA LYS A 189 8.19 -11.47 -14.44
C LYS A 189 9.25 -10.38 -14.26
N GLY A 190 9.71 -10.22 -13.03
CA GLY A 190 10.74 -9.24 -12.66
C GLY A 190 10.23 -7.90 -12.15
N ASP A 191 8.91 -7.65 -12.12
CA ASP A 191 8.37 -6.39 -11.59
C ASP A 191 8.48 -6.29 -10.04
N GLY A 192 8.65 -7.42 -9.35
CA GLY A 192 8.69 -7.52 -7.87
C GLY A 192 10.02 -7.08 -7.21
N PRO A 193 10.13 -7.17 -5.87
CA PRO A 193 9.35 -8.05 -5.00
C PRO A 193 7.95 -7.51 -4.66
N PHE A 194 6.97 -8.41 -4.67
CA PHE A 194 5.60 -8.15 -4.23
C PHE A 194 5.42 -8.78 -2.85
N GLU A 195 5.56 -7.98 -1.81
CA GLU A 195 5.47 -8.43 -0.42
C GLU A 195 4.70 -7.40 0.40
N TRP A 196 3.67 -7.88 1.10
CA TRP A 196 2.81 -7.07 1.95
C TRP A 196 2.49 -7.79 3.25
N GLU A 197 2.14 -7.00 4.25
CA GLU A 197 1.72 -7.48 5.56
C GLU A 197 0.31 -6.94 5.86
N ALA A 198 -0.63 -7.82 6.20
CA ALA A 198 -1.99 -7.49 6.59
C ALA A 198 -2.24 -7.86 8.05
N ALA A 199 -2.96 -6.99 8.76
CA ALA A 199 -3.35 -7.21 10.15
C ALA A 199 -4.57 -8.13 10.28
N GLU A 200 -5.52 -8.03 9.36
CA GLU A 200 -6.79 -8.77 9.44
C GLU A 200 -7.09 -9.54 8.17
N LYS A 201 -6.89 -8.93 6.99
CA LYS A 201 -7.37 -9.49 5.73
C LYS A 201 -6.45 -9.14 4.58
N ALA A 202 -6.13 -10.15 3.76
CA ALA A 202 -5.45 -9.96 2.50
C ALA A 202 -6.25 -10.62 1.38
N GLN A 203 -6.50 -9.91 0.29
CA GLN A 203 -7.22 -10.39 -0.88
C GLN A 203 -6.38 -10.21 -2.14
N LEU A 204 -6.39 -11.23 -2.99
CA LEU A 204 -5.71 -11.25 -4.28
C LEU A 204 -6.70 -11.64 -5.38
N LEU A 205 -6.88 -10.74 -6.33
CA LEU A 205 -7.61 -11.00 -7.57
C LEU A 205 -6.62 -11.01 -8.73
N THR A 206 -6.63 -12.04 -9.57
CA THR A 206 -5.76 -12.13 -10.77
C THR A 206 -6.53 -12.61 -11.99
N GLY A 207 -6.15 -12.13 -13.17
CA GLY A 207 -6.74 -12.53 -14.46
C GLY A 207 -6.08 -13.74 -15.14
N ASN A 208 -4.86 -14.10 -14.76
CA ASN A 208 -4.12 -15.25 -15.27
C ASN A 208 -3.36 -15.93 -14.12
N ALA A 209 -4.05 -16.84 -13.41
CA ALA A 209 -3.55 -17.43 -12.17
C ALA A 209 -2.38 -18.42 -12.32
N ILE A 210 -2.15 -19.00 -13.52
CA ILE A 210 -0.99 -19.89 -13.76
C ILE A 210 0.35 -19.21 -13.50
N GLY A 211 0.39 -17.88 -13.72
CA GLY A 211 1.57 -17.06 -13.61
C GLY A 211 1.82 -16.51 -12.22
N VAL A 212 1.01 -16.86 -11.22
CA VAL A 212 1.05 -16.28 -9.88
C VAL A 212 1.31 -17.37 -8.86
N PHE A 213 2.40 -17.25 -8.13
CA PHE A 213 2.75 -18.12 -7.01
C PHE A 213 2.60 -17.33 -5.71
N VAL A 214 1.88 -17.90 -4.74
CA VAL A 214 1.57 -17.23 -3.47
C VAL A 214 2.26 -17.93 -2.32
N THR A 215 2.87 -17.14 -1.45
CA THR A 215 3.37 -17.57 -0.14
C THR A 215 2.68 -16.75 0.93
N ILE A 216 2.11 -17.41 1.94
CA ILE A 216 1.48 -16.77 3.09
C ILE A 216 2.16 -17.25 4.36
N ASN A 217 2.70 -16.36 5.19
CA ASN A 217 3.35 -16.69 6.47
C ASN A 217 4.35 -17.86 6.35
N ASP A 218 5.26 -17.74 5.37
CA ASP A 218 6.30 -18.72 5.05
C ASP A 218 5.77 -20.09 4.55
N VAL A 219 4.47 -20.21 4.29
CA VAL A 219 3.85 -21.37 3.63
C VAL A 219 3.66 -21.09 2.15
N GLU A 220 4.41 -21.79 1.31
CA GLU A 220 4.26 -21.75 -0.14
C GLU A 220 2.95 -22.46 -0.54
N LEU A 221 1.92 -21.69 -0.87
CA LEU A 221 0.66 -22.23 -1.41
C LEU A 221 0.84 -22.72 -2.86
N GLY A 222 1.91 -22.24 -3.51
CA GLY A 222 2.27 -22.57 -4.87
C GLY A 222 1.45 -21.76 -5.87
N ARG A 223 1.20 -22.38 -7.02
CA ARG A 223 0.44 -21.77 -8.12
C ARG A 223 -1.00 -21.51 -7.71
N LEU A 224 -1.48 -20.30 -7.97
CA LEU A 224 -2.81 -19.86 -7.56
C LEU A 224 -3.96 -20.54 -8.33
N GLY A 225 -3.75 -20.85 -9.61
CA GLY A 225 -4.75 -21.49 -10.46
C GLY A 225 -4.23 -21.87 -11.84
N ASP A 226 -5.12 -22.17 -12.78
CA ASP A 226 -4.78 -22.63 -14.12
C ASP A 226 -4.60 -21.48 -15.13
N ARG A 227 -4.20 -21.84 -16.35
CA ARG A 227 -3.92 -20.88 -17.43
C ARG A 227 -5.17 -20.08 -17.77
N ALA A 228 -5.03 -18.75 -17.83
CA ALA A 228 -6.11 -17.81 -18.08
C ALA A 228 -7.31 -17.92 -17.12
N GLN A 229 -7.12 -18.57 -15.96
CA GLN A 229 -8.13 -18.60 -14.92
C GLN A 229 -8.10 -17.30 -14.12
N VAL A 230 -9.28 -16.74 -13.91
CA VAL A 230 -9.50 -15.66 -12.93
C VAL A 230 -9.65 -16.30 -11.55
N VAL A 231 -8.82 -15.89 -10.60
CA VAL A 231 -8.89 -16.36 -9.20
C VAL A 231 -9.01 -15.15 -8.29
N ASP A 232 -9.96 -15.22 -7.35
CA ASP A 232 -10.16 -14.30 -6.24
C ASP A 232 -9.97 -15.11 -4.96
N GLU A 233 -8.91 -14.82 -4.21
CA GLU A 233 -8.61 -15.50 -2.97
C GLU A 233 -8.42 -14.51 -1.84
N THR A 234 -9.05 -14.81 -0.70
CA THR A 234 -9.01 -13.99 0.51
C THR A 234 -8.51 -14.82 1.66
N TRP A 235 -7.53 -14.28 2.39
CA TRP A 235 -7.02 -14.82 3.64
C TRP A 235 -7.38 -13.87 4.76
N THR A 236 -7.82 -14.42 5.89
CA THR A 236 -8.17 -13.66 7.10
C THR A 236 -7.40 -14.20 8.28
N THR A 237 -7.04 -13.33 9.22
CA THR A 237 -6.51 -13.77 10.50
C THR A 237 -7.56 -14.56 11.26
N THR A 238 -7.11 -15.59 11.97
CA THR A 238 -7.96 -16.30 12.92
C THR A 238 -7.52 -15.83 14.29
N GLY A 239 -7.99 -14.63 14.67
CA GLY A 239 -7.79 -14.12 16.02
C GLY A 239 -8.61 -14.96 16.99
N ASN A 240 -7.96 -15.44 18.06
CA ASN A 240 -8.67 -16.02 19.19
C ASN A 240 -9.62 -14.94 19.76
N GLY A 241 -10.93 -15.18 19.66
CA GLY A 241 -11.93 -14.45 20.44
C GLY A 241 -11.85 -14.78 21.92
#